data_AF-A0A370R2U2-F1
#
_entry.id   AF-A0A370R2U2-F1
#
_cell.length_a   1.000
_cell.length_b   1.000
_cell.length_c   1.000
_cell.angle_alpha   90.00
_cell.angle_beta   90.00
_cell.angle_gamma   90.00
#
_symmetry.space_group_name_H-M   'P 1'
#
loop_
_entity.id
_entity.type
_entity.pdbx_description
1 polymer ?
#
loop_
_entity_poly.entity_id
_entity_poly.type
_entity_poly.pdbx_seq_one_letter_code
_entity_poly.pdbx_strand_id
1 'polypeptide(L)'
;MENPIPSYLRFTPGKALPHWYRFIARALTGFYYSSIGLVDERGQRVCAPDDGIPTLFLTSHRNGATDGWMFSRVSPRAQFLAAVQLLRSRFLRLLFTGIPVVRDKDRQRYGFSRAQTGNPALHGIAHLKQGGDLIIFPEGTSEWGPAPQPYQPGAVKIIRRLLQEGYALRVIPVGSFYQAPDVFGSRVELMIGAPLALPDRAEKTQDAWEAEITECVREALDRVSVNCADEETLANVQRYARQCRRRGESYAAAFKRVERCAVPVTDVPETMGTIKKAWAWAWQLPFVSTLFPVLLCAWLAGRRADGRNTVTFFRLAGGFAAAMLWQPCLAVAGVIYPWLWLWYCAAYLGWRQRAVWGEGGV
;
A
#
# COMPACT_ATOMS: atom_id res chain seq x y z
N MET A 1 -16.22 -5.13 -37.36
CA MET A 1 -14.94 -5.73 -36.93
C MET A 1 -14.72 -5.34 -35.47
N GLU A 2 -14.90 -6.26 -34.53
CA GLU A 2 -14.55 -6.00 -33.13
C GLU A 2 -13.04 -5.82 -33.03
N ASN A 3 -12.59 -4.66 -32.54
CA ASN A 3 -11.18 -4.44 -32.27
C ASN A 3 -10.72 -5.45 -31.20
N PRO A 4 -9.63 -6.20 -31.44
CA PRO A 4 -9.15 -7.19 -30.48
C PRO A 4 -8.81 -6.52 -29.15
N ILE A 5 -9.25 -7.13 -28.04
CA ILE A 5 -8.97 -6.63 -26.69
C ILE A 5 -7.44 -6.46 -26.53
N PRO A 6 -6.95 -5.25 -26.23
CA PRO A 6 -5.54 -4.98 -26.03
C PRO A 6 -4.92 -5.94 -25.01
N SER A 7 -3.69 -6.39 -25.25
CA SER A 7 -3.03 -7.39 -24.41
C SER A 7 -2.92 -6.98 -22.93
N TYR A 8 -2.79 -5.68 -22.65
CA TYR A 8 -2.73 -5.13 -21.30
C TYR A 8 -4.08 -5.09 -20.56
N LEU A 9 -5.18 -5.47 -21.24
CA LEU A 9 -6.51 -5.65 -20.64
C LEU A 9 -6.87 -7.13 -20.49
N ARG A 10 -5.97 -8.06 -20.86
CA ARG A 10 -6.22 -9.49 -20.69
C ARG A 10 -5.86 -9.92 -19.28
N PHE A 11 -6.73 -10.73 -18.69
CA PHE A 11 -6.54 -11.31 -17.36
C PHE A 11 -6.86 -12.80 -17.40
N THR A 12 -6.07 -13.60 -16.68
CA THR A 12 -6.28 -15.04 -16.54
C THR A 12 -6.58 -15.35 -15.06
N PRO A 13 -7.81 -15.81 -14.73
CA PRO A 13 -8.16 -16.25 -13.37
C PRO A 13 -7.18 -17.28 -12.79
N GLY A 14 -7.01 -17.31 -11.47
CA GLY A 14 -6.04 -18.16 -10.76
C GLY A 14 -4.57 -17.77 -10.90
N LYS A 15 -4.19 -16.96 -11.90
CA LYS A 15 -2.80 -16.56 -12.12
C LYS A 15 -2.34 -15.55 -11.05
N ALA A 16 -1.34 -15.92 -10.26
CA ALA A 16 -0.69 -15.02 -9.31
C ALA A 16 -0.01 -13.82 -9.98
N LEU A 17 0.28 -12.77 -9.20
CA LEU A 17 1.10 -11.66 -9.68
C LEU A 17 2.47 -12.15 -10.17
N PRO A 18 2.97 -11.59 -11.28
CA PRO A 18 4.24 -12.02 -11.87
C PRO A 18 5.43 -11.66 -10.97
N HIS A 19 6.49 -12.47 -11.04
CA HIS A 19 7.70 -12.30 -10.22
C HIS A 19 8.35 -10.91 -10.37
N TRP A 20 8.34 -10.33 -11.57
CA TRP A 20 8.90 -9.00 -11.81
C TRP A 20 8.18 -7.92 -10.98
N TYR A 21 6.85 -8.01 -10.87
CA TYR A 21 6.07 -7.04 -10.10
C TYR A 21 6.38 -7.18 -8.62
N ARG A 22 6.45 -8.41 -8.12
CA ARG A 22 6.80 -8.71 -6.73
C ARG A 22 8.18 -8.16 -6.37
N PHE A 23 9.15 -8.30 -7.28
CA PHE A 23 10.48 -7.73 -7.12
C PHE A 23 10.43 -6.20 -7.07
N ILE A 24 9.77 -5.56 -8.03
CA ILE A 24 9.67 -4.09 -8.09
C ILE A 24 8.95 -3.53 -6.87
N ALA A 25 7.82 -4.12 -6.48
CA ALA A 25 7.08 -3.75 -5.28
C ALA A 25 7.98 -3.81 -4.04
N ARG A 26 8.74 -4.90 -3.85
CA ARG A 26 9.68 -5.06 -2.74
C ARG A 26 10.84 -4.06 -2.81
N ALA A 27 11.40 -3.84 -3.99
CA ALA A 27 12.52 -2.92 -4.20
C ALA A 27 12.13 -1.47 -3.94
N LEU A 28 11.03 -0.98 -4.53
CA LEU A 28 10.58 0.40 -4.37
C LEU A 28 10.15 0.71 -2.93
N THR A 29 9.33 -0.17 -2.33
CA THR A 29 8.89 0.02 -0.94
C THR A 29 10.04 -0.14 0.05
N GLY A 30 10.96 -1.07 -0.20
CA GLY A 30 12.16 -1.26 0.62
C GLY A 30 13.15 -0.10 0.49
N PHE A 31 13.25 0.51 -0.68
CA PHE A 31 14.05 1.71 -0.91
C PHE A 31 13.47 2.91 -0.15
N TYR A 32 12.16 3.14 -0.28
CA TYR A 32 11.48 4.32 0.28
C TYR A 32 11.31 4.26 1.79
N TYR A 33 10.73 3.18 2.32
CA TYR A 33 10.40 3.07 3.74
C TYR A 33 11.56 2.45 4.51
N SER A 34 11.83 2.94 5.72
CA SER A 34 12.87 2.37 6.59
C SER A 34 12.42 1.07 7.25
N SER A 35 11.12 0.92 7.53
CA SER A 35 10.54 -0.33 8.02
C SER A 35 9.09 -0.50 7.58
N ILE A 36 8.75 -1.73 7.22
CA ILE A 36 7.39 -2.17 6.90
C ILE A 36 7.12 -3.38 7.79
N GLY A 37 6.18 -3.25 8.71
CA GLY A 37 5.77 -4.32 9.62
C GLY A 37 4.37 -4.83 9.29
N LEU A 38 4.14 -6.13 9.46
CA LEU A 38 2.80 -6.71 9.55
C LEU A 38 2.56 -7.07 11.00
N VAL A 39 1.51 -6.52 11.60
CA VAL A 39 1.17 -6.71 13.01
C VAL A 39 -0.29 -7.09 13.19
N ASP A 40 -0.61 -7.83 14.23
CA ASP A 40 -2.00 -8.06 14.64
C ASP A 40 -2.59 -6.83 15.37
N GLU A 41 -3.85 -6.92 15.79
CA GLU A 41 -4.52 -5.86 16.57
C GLU A 41 -3.86 -5.58 17.93
N ARG A 42 -3.03 -6.49 18.45
CA ARG A 42 -2.27 -6.35 19.69
C ARG A 42 -0.89 -5.72 19.45
N GLY A 43 -0.50 -5.49 18.20
CA GLY A 43 0.80 -4.95 17.81
C GLY A 43 1.92 -5.99 17.74
N GLN A 44 1.60 -7.28 17.82
CA GLN A 44 2.58 -8.36 17.68
C GLN A 44 2.88 -8.60 16.21
N ARG A 45 4.14 -8.87 15.87
CA ARG A 45 4.52 -9.19 14.50
C ARG A 45 3.96 -10.54 14.11
N VAL A 46 3.33 -10.59 12.94
CA VAL A 46 2.71 -11.81 12.41
C VAL A 46 3.06 -11.99 10.93
N CYS A 47 2.85 -13.19 10.42
CA CYS A 47 2.82 -13.49 9.00
C CYS A 47 1.37 -13.62 8.55
N ALA A 48 1.09 -13.23 7.31
CA ALA A 48 -0.22 -13.50 6.73
C ALA A 48 -0.41 -15.02 6.55
N PRO A 49 -1.64 -15.54 6.62
CA PRO A 49 -1.91 -16.94 6.33
C PRO A 49 -1.45 -17.34 4.93
N ASP A 50 -0.83 -18.51 4.80
CA ASP A 50 -0.37 -19.12 3.54
C ASP A 50 -0.69 -20.63 3.54
N ASP A 51 -1.94 -20.95 3.86
CA ASP A 51 -2.45 -22.32 3.98
C ASP A 51 -3.20 -22.79 2.72
N GLY A 52 -3.08 -22.05 1.61
CA GLY A 52 -3.69 -22.37 0.33
C GLY A 52 -5.20 -22.09 0.26
N ILE A 53 -5.82 -21.58 1.33
CA ILE A 53 -7.22 -21.16 1.31
C ILE A 53 -7.33 -19.83 0.55
N PRO A 54 -8.17 -19.74 -0.51
CA PRO A 54 -8.33 -18.51 -1.28
C PRO A 54 -8.76 -17.37 -0.35
N THR A 55 -7.95 -16.31 -0.32
CA THR A 55 -8.16 -15.22 0.61
C THR A 55 -8.48 -13.90 -0.12
N LEU A 56 -9.60 -13.30 0.24
CA LEU A 56 -9.97 -11.93 -0.10
C LEU A 56 -9.51 -10.99 1.01
N PHE A 57 -8.48 -10.22 0.74
CA PHE A 57 -8.00 -9.17 1.62
C PHE A 57 -8.76 -7.86 1.34
N LEU A 58 -9.45 -7.35 2.35
CA LEU A 58 -10.11 -6.04 2.31
C LEU A 58 -9.18 -5.02 2.96
N THR A 59 -8.67 -4.08 2.19
CA THR A 59 -7.55 -3.24 2.66
C THR A 59 -7.89 -1.76 2.62
N SER A 60 -7.54 -1.01 3.67
CA SER A 60 -7.64 0.46 3.68
C SER A 60 -6.82 1.08 2.53
N HIS A 61 -7.24 2.21 1.98
CA HIS A 61 -6.54 2.87 0.88
C HIS A 61 -6.13 4.31 1.24
N ARG A 62 -4.83 4.54 1.46
CA ARG A 62 -4.32 5.80 2.05
C ARG A 62 -3.20 6.46 1.26
N ASN A 63 -2.43 5.70 0.49
CA ASN A 63 -1.23 6.20 -0.21
C ASN A 63 -1.24 5.86 -1.71
N GLY A 64 -2.44 5.92 -2.29
CA GLY A 64 -2.67 5.80 -3.72
C GLY A 64 -2.05 4.55 -4.31
N ALA A 65 -1.47 4.67 -5.50
CA ALA A 65 -0.91 3.53 -6.23
C ALA A 65 0.18 2.77 -5.44
N THR A 66 0.86 3.43 -4.49
CA THR A 66 1.88 2.82 -3.63
C THR A 66 1.30 1.74 -2.73
N ASP A 67 0.01 1.85 -2.34
CA ASP A 67 -0.65 0.84 -1.50
C ASP A 67 -0.63 -0.54 -2.15
N GLY A 68 -0.75 -0.64 -3.48
CA GLY A 68 -0.62 -1.92 -4.19
C GLY A 68 0.72 -2.61 -3.90
N TRP A 69 1.82 -1.85 -3.92
CA TRP A 69 3.13 -2.39 -3.57
C TRP A 69 3.25 -2.70 -2.08
N MET A 70 2.64 -1.90 -1.21
CA MET A 70 2.68 -2.10 0.24
C MET A 70 1.91 -3.35 0.67
N PHE A 71 0.67 -3.53 0.21
CA PHE A 71 -0.14 -4.69 0.53
C PHE A 71 0.33 -5.98 -0.16
N SER A 72 1.18 -5.88 -1.20
CA SER A 72 1.88 -7.06 -1.73
C SER A 72 2.82 -7.71 -0.70
N ARG A 73 3.12 -7.04 0.42
CA ARG A 73 3.84 -7.64 1.56
C ARG A 73 2.98 -8.58 2.40
N VAL A 74 1.64 -8.44 2.33
CA VAL A 74 0.69 -9.30 3.03
C VAL A 74 0.54 -10.62 2.26
N SER A 75 0.09 -10.55 1.00
CA SER A 75 0.11 -11.69 0.08
C SER A 75 0.84 -11.30 -1.22
N PRO A 76 2.11 -11.72 -1.40
CA PRO A 76 2.87 -11.40 -2.61
C PRO A 76 2.30 -11.98 -3.90
N ARG A 77 1.38 -12.93 -3.80
CA ARG A 77 0.77 -13.61 -4.97
C ARG A 77 -0.60 -13.02 -5.33
N ALA A 78 -1.24 -12.32 -4.40
CA ALA A 78 -2.59 -11.80 -4.56
C ALA A 78 -2.72 -10.80 -5.70
N GLN A 79 -3.76 -10.94 -6.53
CA GLN A 79 -4.07 -9.96 -7.56
C GLN A 79 -4.66 -8.68 -6.97
N PHE A 80 -4.55 -7.59 -7.73
CA PHE A 80 -5.20 -6.32 -7.43
C PHE A 80 -6.16 -5.91 -8.54
N LEU A 81 -7.15 -5.11 -8.19
CA LEU A 81 -7.94 -4.35 -9.16
C LEU A 81 -7.17 -3.09 -9.59
N ALA A 82 -6.60 -3.11 -10.80
CA ALA A 82 -5.75 -2.05 -11.32
C ALA A 82 -6.50 -1.16 -12.32
N ALA A 83 -6.49 0.15 -12.10
CA ALA A 83 -7.10 1.11 -13.02
C ALA A 83 -6.44 1.05 -14.41
N VAL A 84 -7.24 1.07 -15.48
CA VAL A 84 -6.74 0.96 -16.86
C VAL A 84 -5.77 2.08 -17.22
N GLN A 85 -5.89 3.28 -16.62
CA GLN A 85 -4.93 4.36 -16.80
C GLN A 85 -3.47 3.92 -16.47
N LEU A 86 -3.27 3.11 -15.43
CA LEU A 86 -1.95 2.59 -15.05
C LEU A 86 -1.47 1.54 -16.06
N LEU A 87 -2.38 0.73 -16.59
CA LEU A 87 -2.06 -0.36 -17.52
C LEU A 87 -1.88 0.12 -18.97
N ARG A 88 -2.39 1.31 -19.33
CA ARG A 88 -2.26 1.87 -20.68
C ARG A 88 -0.86 2.41 -20.95
N SER A 89 -0.22 3.03 -19.96
CA SER A 89 1.11 3.63 -20.13
C SER A 89 2.20 2.56 -20.20
N ARG A 90 3.00 2.56 -21.27
CA ARG A 90 4.11 1.61 -21.45
C ARG A 90 5.09 1.63 -20.27
N PHE A 91 5.38 2.82 -19.75
CA PHE A 91 6.25 3.00 -18.60
C PHE A 91 5.61 2.49 -17.31
N LEU A 92 4.35 2.85 -17.04
CA LEU A 92 3.69 2.41 -15.80
C LEU A 92 3.42 0.91 -15.77
N ARG A 93 3.35 0.23 -16.92
CA ARG A 93 3.33 -1.25 -16.98
C ARG A 93 4.60 -1.92 -16.48
N LEU A 94 5.72 -1.19 -16.39
CA LEU A 94 6.90 -1.69 -15.69
C LEU A 94 6.69 -1.71 -14.17
N LEU A 95 5.71 -0.97 -13.66
CA LEU A 95 5.48 -0.75 -12.24
C LEU A 95 4.19 -1.39 -11.72
N PHE A 96 3.21 -1.62 -12.60
CA PHE A 96 1.87 -2.11 -12.26
C PHE A 96 1.39 -3.22 -13.18
N THR A 97 0.64 -4.14 -12.59
CA THR A 97 -0.12 -5.20 -13.25
C THR A 97 -1.31 -5.56 -12.35
N GLY A 98 -2.34 -6.17 -12.92
CA GLY A 98 -3.51 -6.58 -12.14
C GLY A 98 -4.72 -6.88 -13.02
N ILE A 99 -5.86 -7.12 -12.37
CA ILE A 99 -7.17 -7.21 -13.01
C ILE A 99 -7.57 -5.80 -13.48
N PRO A 100 -7.77 -5.56 -14.78
CA PRO A 100 -8.06 -4.23 -15.30
C PRO A 100 -9.45 -3.74 -14.87
N VAL A 101 -9.52 -2.49 -14.41
CA VAL A 101 -10.77 -1.82 -14.05
C VAL A 101 -10.90 -0.51 -14.82
N VAL A 102 -11.96 -0.39 -15.62
CA VAL A 102 -12.34 0.86 -16.27
C VAL A 102 -13.18 1.68 -15.29
N ARG A 103 -12.62 2.78 -14.79
CA ARG A 103 -13.36 3.74 -13.96
C ARG A 103 -14.17 4.68 -14.85
N ASP A 104 -15.23 5.27 -14.31
CA ASP A 104 -16.13 6.14 -15.09
C ASP A 104 -15.41 7.37 -15.66
N LYS A 105 -14.48 7.96 -14.90
CA LYS A 105 -13.59 9.03 -15.38
C LYS A 105 -12.68 8.61 -16.55
N ASP A 106 -12.25 7.35 -16.58
CA ASP A 106 -11.40 6.82 -17.66
C ASP A 106 -12.21 6.63 -18.96
N ARG A 107 -13.52 6.38 -18.84
CA ARG A 107 -14.44 6.31 -19.99
C ARG A 107 -14.51 7.64 -20.70
N GLN A 108 -14.76 8.73 -19.95
CA GLN A 108 -14.87 10.07 -20.51
C GLN A 108 -13.52 10.58 -21.06
N ARG A 109 -12.42 10.30 -20.36
CA ARG A 109 -11.10 10.82 -20.73
C ARG A 109 -10.43 10.07 -21.88
N TYR A 110 -10.68 8.77 -22.02
CA TYR A 110 -9.95 7.91 -22.96
C TYR A 110 -10.86 7.08 -23.88
N GLY A 111 -12.18 7.24 -23.81
CA GLY A 111 -13.13 6.53 -24.69
C GLY A 111 -13.29 5.04 -24.39
N PHE A 112 -12.96 4.58 -23.18
CA PHE A 112 -13.17 3.17 -22.80
C PHE A 112 -14.65 2.84 -22.63
N SER A 113 -15.08 1.68 -23.13
CA SER A 113 -16.40 1.11 -22.83
C SER A 113 -16.29 0.12 -21.66
N ARG A 114 -17.31 0.05 -20.80
CA ARG A 114 -17.39 -0.96 -19.71
C ARG A 114 -17.29 -2.39 -20.24
N ALA A 115 -17.72 -2.63 -21.48
CA ALA A 115 -17.67 -3.95 -22.10
C ALA A 115 -16.24 -4.42 -22.42
N GLN A 116 -15.27 -3.51 -22.61
CA GLN A 116 -13.93 -3.85 -23.10
C GLN A 116 -13.05 -4.61 -22.10
N THR A 117 -13.33 -4.49 -20.80
CA THR A 117 -12.57 -5.19 -19.73
C THR A 117 -13.41 -6.22 -18.98
N GLY A 118 -14.70 -6.35 -19.32
CA GLY A 118 -15.66 -7.12 -18.52
C GLY A 118 -15.96 -6.49 -17.16
N ASN A 119 -16.74 -7.21 -16.35
CA ASN A 119 -17.07 -6.79 -14.99
C ASN A 119 -15.93 -7.16 -14.03
N PRO A 120 -15.28 -6.20 -13.37
CA PRO A 120 -14.14 -6.47 -12.49
C PRO A 120 -14.50 -7.35 -11.28
N ALA A 121 -15.74 -7.29 -10.79
CA ALA A 121 -16.21 -8.18 -9.73
C ALA A 121 -16.29 -9.64 -10.22
N LEU A 122 -16.74 -9.87 -11.46
CA LEU A 122 -16.76 -11.21 -12.05
C LEU A 122 -15.34 -11.76 -12.26
N HIS A 123 -14.38 -10.91 -12.65
CA HIS A 123 -12.98 -11.31 -12.75
C HIS A 123 -12.38 -11.67 -11.38
N GLY A 124 -12.71 -10.89 -10.34
CA GLY A 124 -12.33 -11.19 -8.96
C GLY A 124 -12.91 -12.50 -8.45
N ILE A 125 -14.21 -12.74 -8.67
CA ILE A 125 -14.88 -14.01 -8.36
C ILE A 125 -14.20 -15.17 -9.09
N ALA A 126 -14.00 -15.06 -10.39
CA ALA A 126 -13.34 -16.10 -11.18
C ALA A 126 -11.91 -16.37 -10.67
N HIS A 127 -11.17 -15.34 -10.26
CA HIS A 127 -9.83 -15.49 -9.70
C HIS A 127 -9.82 -16.28 -8.39
N LEU A 128 -10.72 -15.91 -7.45
CA LEU A 128 -10.87 -16.56 -6.16
C LEU A 128 -11.30 -18.03 -6.31
N LYS A 129 -12.25 -18.32 -7.21
CA LYS A 129 -12.68 -19.70 -7.52
C LYS A 129 -11.55 -20.60 -8.02
N GLN A 130 -10.54 -20.01 -8.67
CA GLN A 130 -9.39 -20.72 -9.21
C GLN A 130 -8.21 -20.78 -8.23
N GLY A 131 -8.46 -20.55 -6.94
CA GLY A 131 -7.44 -20.67 -5.89
C GLY A 131 -6.56 -19.44 -5.70
N GLY A 132 -6.84 -18.33 -6.39
CA GLY A 132 -6.02 -17.12 -6.32
C GLY A 132 -6.47 -16.18 -5.20
N ASP A 133 -5.51 -15.52 -4.54
CA ASP A 133 -5.80 -14.46 -3.57
C ASP A 133 -6.14 -13.13 -4.25
N LEU A 134 -6.97 -12.32 -3.60
CA LEU A 134 -7.37 -11.01 -4.13
C LEU A 134 -7.26 -9.93 -3.06
N ILE A 135 -6.62 -8.81 -3.39
CA ILE A 135 -6.61 -7.60 -2.56
C ILE A 135 -7.53 -6.56 -3.19
N ILE A 136 -8.49 -6.06 -2.40
CA ILE A 136 -9.43 -5.01 -2.80
C ILE A 136 -9.34 -3.83 -1.84
N PHE A 137 -9.34 -2.63 -2.42
CA PHE A 137 -9.52 -1.36 -1.73
C PHE A 137 -10.99 -0.95 -1.82
N PRO A 138 -11.83 -1.27 -0.81
CA PRO A 138 -13.27 -1.10 -0.90
C PRO A 138 -13.68 0.38 -0.98
N GLU A 139 -12.85 1.32 -0.53
CA GLU A 139 -13.08 2.77 -0.63
C GLU A 139 -13.12 3.26 -2.10
N GLY A 140 -12.40 2.61 -3.02
CA GLY A 140 -12.33 3.00 -4.44
C GLY A 140 -11.54 4.30 -4.73
N THR A 141 -11.19 5.04 -3.69
CA THR A 141 -10.32 6.24 -3.69
C THR A 141 -9.29 6.10 -2.57
N SER A 142 -8.24 6.91 -2.63
CA SER A 142 -7.15 6.94 -1.62
C SER A 142 -7.05 8.30 -0.94
N GLU A 143 -8.10 9.10 -1.02
CA GLU A 143 -8.13 10.46 -0.53
C GLU A 143 -7.67 10.50 0.93
N TRP A 144 -6.77 11.43 1.24
CA TRP A 144 -6.19 11.51 2.56
C TRP A 144 -7.17 12.21 3.50
N GLY A 145 -7.43 11.60 4.66
CA GLY A 145 -8.28 12.18 5.68
C GLY A 145 -8.21 11.43 7.02
N PRO A 146 -9.01 11.87 8.01
CA PRO A 146 -9.02 11.30 9.36
C PRO A 146 -9.73 9.95 9.44
N ALA A 147 -10.63 9.65 8.49
CA ALA A 147 -11.40 8.41 8.43
C ALA A 147 -11.40 7.82 7.01
N PRO A 148 -11.77 6.55 6.84
CA PRO A 148 -11.91 5.91 5.54
C PRO A 148 -13.05 6.55 4.75
N GLN A 149 -12.95 6.53 3.43
CA GLN A 149 -14.05 6.93 2.57
C GLN A 149 -15.16 5.85 2.56
N PRO A 150 -16.40 6.19 2.17
CA PRO A 150 -17.49 5.21 2.14
C PRO A 150 -17.13 3.97 1.33
N TYR A 151 -17.27 2.80 1.96
CA TYR A 151 -16.97 1.52 1.33
C TYR A 151 -17.97 1.21 0.20
N GLN A 152 -17.44 0.89 -0.97
CA GLN A 152 -18.22 0.55 -2.15
C GLN A 152 -18.75 -0.88 -2.05
N PRO A 153 -19.95 -1.16 -2.61
CA PRO A 153 -20.60 -2.47 -2.49
C PRO A 153 -19.92 -3.59 -3.28
N GLY A 154 -18.89 -3.28 -4.09
CA GLY A 154 -18.23 -4.27 -4.96
C GLY A 154 -17.64 -5.46 -4.21
N ALA A 155 -16.99 -5.23 -3.07
CA ALA A 155 -16.43 -6.29 -2.24
C ALA A 155 -17.52 -7.19 -1.65
N VAL A 156 -18.58 -6.58 -1.12
CA VAL A 156 -19.75 -7.28 -0.57
C VAL A 156 -20.41 -8.16 -1.64
N LYS A 157 -20.57 -7.66 -2.87
CA LYS A 157 -21.12 -8.43 -4.00
C LYS A 157 -20.28 -9.65 -4.36
N ILE A 158 -18.95 -9.54 -4.30
CA ILE A 158 -18.03 -10.67 -4.52
C ILE A 158 -18.22 -11.71 -3.41
N ILE A 159 -18.20 -11.28 -2.15
CA ILE A 159 -18.36 -12.15 -0.98
C ILE A 159 -19.71 -12.87 -1.05
N ARG A 160 -20.81 -12.13 -1.18
CA ARG A 160 -22.16 -12.69 -1.28
C ARG A 160 -22.26 -13.72 -2.40
N ARG A 161 -21.73 -13.40 -3.59
CA ARG A 161 -21.81 -14.31 -4.74
C ARG A 161 -21.05 -15.62 -4.49
N LEU A 162 -19.86 -15.55 -3.89
CA LEU A 162 -19.08 -16.74 -3.55
C LEU A 162 -19.77 -17.61 -2.49
N LEU A 163 -20.33 -16.97 -1.45
CA LEU A 163 -21.12 -17.68 -0.43
C LEU A 163 -22.37 -18.35 -1.03
N GLN A 164 -23.11 -17.64 -1.91
CA GLN A 164 -24.28 -18.18 -2.60
C GLN A 164 -23.97 -19.45 -3.42
N GLU A 165 -22.77 -19.53 -3.96
CA GLU A 165 -22.32 -20.66 -4.78
C GLU A 165 -21.58 -21.74 -3.96
N GLY A 166 -21.54 -21.61 -2.63
CA GLY A 166 -20.95 -22.60 -1.72
C GLY A 166 -19.42 -22.66 -1.73
N TYR A 167 -18.73 -21.62 -2.18
CA TYR A 167 -17.27 -21.59 -2.19
C TYR A 167 -16.72 -21.23 -0.80
N ALA A 168 -15.76 -22.03 -0.33
CA ALA A 168 -14.97 -21.69 0.85
C ALA A 168 -14.07 -20.48 0.53
N LEU A 169 -14.29 -19.38 1.24
CA LEU A 169 -13.56 -18.13 1.08
C LEU A 169 -13.13 -17.62 2.46
N ARG A 170 -11.86 -17.22 2.59
CA ARG A 170 -11.40 -16.45 3.73
C ARG A 170 -11.45 -14.96 3.40
N VAL A 171 -12.05 -14.14 4.27
CA VAL A 171 -12.02 -12.68 4.15
C VAL A 171 -11.24 -12.11 5.32
N ILE A 172 -10.21 -11.31 5.04
CA ILE A 172 -9.34 -10.73 6.07
C ILE A 172 -9.24 -9.21 5.88
N PRO A 173 -9.52 -8.39 6.91
CA PRO A 173 -9.36 -6.95 6.84
C PRO A 173 -7.91 -6.57 7.17
N VAL A 174 -7.35 -5.59 6.44
CA VAL A 174 -5.99 -5.08 6.72
C VAL A 174 -5.93 -3.56 6.58
N GLY A 175 -5.55 -2.88 7.66
CA GLY A 175 -5.37 -1.42 7.65
C GLY A 175 -3.91 -1.00 7.50
N SER A 176 -3.68 0.20 6.94
CA SER A 176 -2.36 0.78 6.75
C SER A 176 -2.11 2.01 7.64
N PHE A 177 -1.08 1.92 8.48
CA PHE A 177 -0.67 2.99 9.40
C PHE A 177 0.68 3.54 8.97
N TYR A 178 0.61 4.55 8.11
CA TYR A 178 1.76 5.35 7.71
C TYR A 178 2.10 6.36 8.81
N GLN A 179 3.34 6.34 9.31
CA GLN A 179 3.82 7.40 10.20
C GLN A 179 3.88 8.75 9.49
N ALA A 180 4.34 8.73 8.23
CA ALA A 180 4.31 9.84 7.29
C ALA A 180 4.40 9.26 5.87
N PRO A 181 3.29 9.17 5.12
CA PRO A 181 3.28 8.44 3.83
C PRO A 181 4.23 9.05 2.80
N ASP A 182 4.42 10.36 2.88
CA ASP A 182 5.09 11.27 1.95
C ASP A 182 6.52 11.67 2.38
N VAL A 183 7.09 11.02 3.40
CA VAL A 183 8.45 11.28 3.88
C VAL A 183 9.34 10.08 3.58
N PHE A 184 10.48 10.31 2.91
CA PHE A 184 11.46 9.25 2.64
C PHE A 184 12.06 8.73 3.96
N GLY A 185 12.24 7.41 4.05
CA GLY A 185 12.71 6.76 5.25
C GLY A 185 11.69 6.69 6.38
N SER A 186 10.43 7.08 6.15
CA SER A 186 9.35 6.87 7.11
C SER A 186 9.05 5.37 7.31
N ARG A 187 8.15 5.09 8.26
CA ARG A 187 7.77 3.75 8.67
C ARG A 187 6.30 3.50 8.38
N VAL A 188 5.97 2.23 8.12
CA VAL A 188 4.60 1.77 7.91
C VAL A 188 4.38 0.49 8.70
N GLU A 189 3.23 0.40 9.35
CA GLU A 189 2.71 -0.85 9.90
C GLU A 189 1.39 -1.18 9.22
N LEU A 190 1.25 -2.43 8.79
CA LEU A 190 0.01 -2.99 8.28
C LEU A 190 -0.62 -3.80 9.42
N MET A 191 -1.81 -3.42 9.85
CA MET A 191 -2.55 -4.13 10.90
C MET A 191 -3.47 -5.16 10.24
N ILE A 192 -3.23 -6.44 10.48
CA ILE A 192 -4.09 -7.54 10.01
C ILE A 192 -5.10 -7.89 11.10
N GLY A 193 -6.38 -7.92 10.74
CA GLY A 193 -7.45 -8.37 11.63
C GLY A 193 -7.68 -9.88 11.55
N ALA A 194 -8.55 -10.38 12.42
CA ALA A 194 -9.01 -11.76 12.34
C ALA A 194 -9.84 -12.00 11.06
N PRO A 195 -9.85 -13.23 10.51
CA PRO A 195 -10.79 -13.60 9.45
C PRO A 195 -12.24 -13.30 9.86
N LEU A 196 -13.03 -12.75 8.93
CA LEU A 196 -14.44 -12.42 9.19
C LEU A 196 -15.25 -13.69 9.42
N ALA A 197 -16.09 -13.68 10.45
CA ALA A 197 -17.19 -14.61 10.61
C ALA A 197 -18.37 -14.13 9.75
N LEU A 198 -18.41 -14.56 8.49
CA LEU A 198 -19.42 -14.12 7.54
C LEU A 198 -20.81 -14.64 7.95
N PRO A 199 -21.86 -13.81 7.88
CA PRO A 199 -23.20 -14.22 8.26
C PRO A 199 -23.75 -15.27 7.29
N ASP A 200 -24.43 -16.29 7.83
CA ASP A 200 -25.16 -17.25 7.02
C ASP A 200 -26.43 -16.62 6.43
N ARG A 201 -26.81 -17.09 5.24
CA ARG A 201 -27.99 -16.64 4.52
C ARG A 201 -29.26 -16.97 5.30
N ALA A 202 -29.38 -18.18 5.85
CA ALA A 202 -30.61 -18.67 6.49
C ALA A 202 -31.87 -18.38 5.64
N GLU A 203 -33.03 -18.15 6.28
CA GLU A 203 -34.29 -17.76 5.62
C GLU A 203 -34.36 -16.27 5.23
N LYS A 204 -33.24 -15.54 5.25
CA LYS A 204 -33.22 -14.10 4.97
C LYS A 204 -33.45 -13.81 3.50
N THR A 205 -34.08 -12.67 3.23
CA THR A 205 -34.11 -12.11 1.86
C THR A 205 -32.69 -11.77 1.41
N GLN A 206 -32.48 -11.68 0.09
CA GLN A 206 -31.16 -11.36 -0.44
C GLN A 206 -30.65 -9.99 0.06
N ASP A 207 -31.55 -9.01 0.17
CA ASP A 207 -31.19 -7.64 0.56
C ASP A 207 -30.84 -7.55 2.05
N ALA A 208 -31.60 -8.25 2.92
CA ALA A 208 -31.29 -8.32 4.36
C ALA A 208 -29.93 -8.98 4.60
N TRP A 209 -29.63 -10.06 3.88
CA TRP A 209 -28.34 -10.73 3.98
C TRP A 209 -27.18 -9.89 3.41
N GLU A 210 -27.39 -9.18 2.29
CA GLU A 210 -26.39 -8.26 1.74
C GLU A 210 -26.09 -7.09 2.71
N ALA A 211 -27.11 -6.59 3.43
CA ALA A 211 -26.93 -5.57 4.46
C ALA A 211 -26.11 -6.10 5.65
N GLU A 212 -26.38 -7.32 6.14
CA GLU A 212 -25.57 -7.93 7.22
C GLU A 212 -24.12 -8.15 6.81
N ILE A 213 -23.86 -8.62 5.58
CA ILE A 213 -22.48 -8.75 5.06
C ILE A 213 -21.81 -7.38 4.99
N THR A 214 -22.55 -6.35 4.53
CA THR A 214 -22.04 -4.97 4.45
C THR A 214 -21.60 -4.48 5.82
N GLU A 215 -22.43 -4.67 6.83
CA GLU A 215 -22.14 -4.23 8.20
C GLU A 215 -20.96 -5.00 8.79
N CYS A 216 -20.92 -6.33 8.62
CA CYS A 216 -19.80 -7.16 9.03
C CYS A 216 -18.47 -6.70 8.41
N VAL A 217 -18.48 -6.37 7.12
CA VAL A 217 -17.30 -5.83 6.40
C VAL A 217 -16.91 -4.46 6.93
N ARG A 218 -17.88 -3.56 7.13
CA ARG A 218 -17.66 -2.20 7.64
C ARG A 218 -17.01 -2.23 9.01
N GLU A 219 -17.59 -2.94 9.97
CA GLU A 219 -17.06 -3.07 11.34
C GLU A 219 -15.64 -3.65 11.35
N ALA A 220 -15.40 -4.67 10.52
CA ALA A 220 -14.10 -5.31 10.43
C ALA A 220 -13.01 -4.37 9.86
N LEU A 221 -13.34 -3.58 8.84
CA LEU A 221 -12.44 -2.58 8.26
C LEU A 221 -12.20 -1.41 9.22
N ASP A 222 -13.23 -0.89 9.87
CA ASP A 222 -13.13 0.23 10.82
C ASP A 222 -12.27 -0.14 12.04
N ARG A 223 -12.29 -1.43 12.43
CA ARG A 223 -11.47 -1.95 13.53
C ARG A 223 -9.97 -1.91 13.25
N VAL A 224 -9.56 -2.07 11.99
CA VAL A 224 -8.15 -2.14 11.59
C VAL A 224 -7.67 -0.92 10.81
N SER A 225 -8.57 -0.08 10.30
CA SER A 225 -8.22 1.14 9.54
C SER A 225 -8.09 2.34 10.46
N VAL A 226 -7.46 3.42 9.97
CA VAL A 226 -7.51 4.71 10.65
C VAL A 226 -8.92 5.28 10.52
N ASN A 227 -9.56 5.58 11.65
CA ASN A 227 -10.94 6.03 11.75
C ASN A 227 -11.10 7.04 12.89
N CYS A 228 -10.49 8.22 12.72
CA CYS A 228 -10.59 9.35 13.64
C CYS A 228 -11.78 10.25 13.26
N ALA A 229 -12.40 10.90 14.25
CA ALA A 229 -13.55 11.78 14.01
C ALA A 229 -13.20 13.02 13.17
N ASP A 230 -12.01 13.58 13.38
CA ASP A 230 -11.53 14.80 12.72
C ASP A 230 -10.00 14.82 12.60
N GLU A 231 -9.49 15.84 11.90
CA GLU A 231 -8.05 16.03 11.66
C GLU A 231 -7.26 16.35 12.93
N GLU A 232 -7.88 17.00 13.92
CA GLU A 232 -7.22 17.31 15.20
C GLU A 232 -6.97 16.01 15.99
N THR A 233 -7.99 15.18 16.09
CA THR A 233 -7.92 13.84 16.68
C THR A 233 -6.89 12.99 15.96
N LEU A 234 -6.89 13.00 14.61
CA LEU A 234 -5.88 12.31 13.82
C LEU A 234 -4.46 12.77 14.19
N ALA A 235 -4.21 14.08 14.23
CA ALA A 235 -2.90 14.64 14.55
C ALA A 235 -2.44 14.25 15.96
N ASN A 236 -3.34 14.30 16.94
CA ASN A 236 -3.06 13.94 18.34
C ASN A 236 -2.72 12.45 18.47
N VAL A 237 -3.53 11.56 17.88
CA VAL A 237 -3.30 10.11 17.90
C VAL A 237 -1.98 9.77 17.19
N GLN A 238 -1.69 10.42 16.05
CA GLN A 238 -0.42 10.24 15.33
C GLN A 238 0.79 10.64 16.19
N ARG A 239 0.69 11.76 16.92
CA ARG A 239 1.75 12.22 17.84
C ARG A 239 2.01 11.21 18.95
N TYR A 240 0.95 10.73 19.61
CA TYR A 240 1.05 9.71 20.65
C TYR A 240 1.67 8.40 20.12
N ALA A 241 1.18 7.91 18.99
CA ALA A 241 1.67 6.68 18.38
C ALA A 241 3.15 6.80 17.99
N ARG A 242 3.61 7.98 17.53
CA ARG A 242 5.03 8.26 17.27
C ARG A 242 5.87 8.16 18.55
N GLN A 243 5.38 8.69 19.67
CA GLN A 243 6.08 8.60 20.96
C GLN A 243 6.19 7.15 21.43
N CYS A 244 5.11 6.37 21.39
CA CYS A 244 5.13 4.95 21.75
C CYS A 244 6.12 4.18 20.85
N ARG A 245 6.13 4.48 19.55
CA ARG A 245 7.05 3.84 18.61
C ARG A 245 8.52 4.12 18.92
N ARG A 246 8.87 5.33 19.38
CA ARG A 246 10.24 5.67 19.83
C ARG A 246 10.68 4.80 21.02
N ARG A 247 9.75 4.28 21.82
CA ARG A 247 9.98 3.32 22.92
C ARG A 247 10.00 1.85 22.47
N GLY A 248 9.81 1.59 21.18
CA GLY A 248 9.81 0.23 20.62
C GLY A 248 8.43 -0.43 20.51
N GLU A 249 7.35 0.25 20.90
CA GLU A 249 5.99 -0.27 20.74
C GLU A 249 5.52 -0.25 19.26
N SER A 250 4.48 -1.02 18.93
CA SER A 250 3.82 -0.95 17.62
C SER A 250 3.13 0.40 17.45
N TYR A 251 3.41 1.05 16.31
CA TYR A 251 2.76 2.30 15.93
C TYR A 251 1.26 2.10 15.71
N ALA A 252 0.85 1.05 14.97
CA ALA A 252 -0.54 0.79 14.64
C ALA A 252 -1.38 0.44 15.88
N ALA A 253 -0.86 -0.39 16.79
CA ALA A 253 -1.56 -0.73 18.03
C ALA A 253 -1.69 0.48 18.98
N ALA A 254 -0.63 1.28 19.13
CA ALA A 254 -0.68 2.51 19.92
C ALA A 254 -1.68 3.53 19.32
N PHE A 255 -1.75 3.62 17.99
CA PHE A 255 -2.74 4.44 17.30
C PHE A 255 -4.17 4.02 17.66
N LYS A 256 -4.51 2.75 17.45
CA LYS A 256 -5.88 2.24 17.69
C LYS A 256 -6.28 2.24 19.15
N ARG A 257 -5.31 2.12 20.08
CA ARG A 257 -5.57 2.23 21.52
C ARG A 257 -6.12 3.61 21.90
N VAL A 258 -5.53 4.69 21.39
CA VAL A 258 -5.99 6.05 21.70
C VAL A 258 -7.26 6.41 20.94
N GLU A 259 -7.33 6.03 19.66
CA GLU A 259 -8.53 6.26 18.84
C GLU A 259 -9.79 5.69 19.50
N ARG A 260 -9.72 4.49 20.10
CA ARG A 260 -10.85 3.86 20.78
C ARG A 260 -11.21 4.46 22.13
N CYS A 261 -10.23 5.02 22.85
CA CYS A 261 -10.42 5.45 24.24
C CYS A 261 -10.59 6.98 24.40
N ALA A 262 -10.47 7.77 23.32
CA ALA A 262 -10.53 9.24 23.35
C ALA A 262 -9.63 9.85 24.44
N VAL A 263 -8.51 9.20 24.76
CA VAL A 263 -7.65 9.62 25.88
C VAL A 263 -6.91 10.89 25.48
N PRO A 264 -6.96 11.96 26.29
CA PRO A 264 -6.19 13.17 26.02
C PRO A 264 -4.69 12.82 25.98
N VAL A 265 -4.07 13.15 24.85
CA VAL A 265 -2.65 12.91 24.62
C VAL A 265 -1.86 13.90 25.48
N THR A 266 -1.34 13.44 26.61
CA THR A 266 -0.41 14.24 27.41
C THR A 266 0.94 14.31 26.69
N ASP A 267 1.43 15.52 26.42
CA ASP A 267 2.76 15.74 25.86
C ASP A 267 3.82 15.14 26.79
N VAL A 268 4.52 14.13 26.31
CA VAL A 268 5.70 13.60 26.99
C VAL A 268 6.91 14.39 26.48
N PRO A 269 7.73 14.97 27.38
CA PRO A 269 8.90 15.75 26.98
C PRO A 269 9.84 14.94 26.08
N GLU A 270 10.27 15.55 24.98
CA GLU A 270 11.22 14.96 24.04
C GLU A 270 12.57 14.75 24.72
N THR A 271 12.80 13.55 25.25
CA THR A 271 14.10 13.19 25.83
C THR A 271 14.92 12.33 24.89
N MET A 272 15.97 12.99 24.38
CA MET A 272 17.25 12.51 23.86
C MET A 272 17.40 11.87 22.47
N GLY A 273 18.44 12.36 21.77
CA GLY A 273 19.11 11.68 20.65
C GLY A 273 20.06 12.52 19.78
N THR A 274 20.52 13.70 20.21
CA THR A 274 21.24 14.67 19.34
C THR A 274 22.54 14.11 18.74
N ILE A 275 23.31 13.33 19.50
CA ILE A 275 24.62 12.81 19.07
C ILE A 275 24.50 11.69 18.01
N LYS A 276 23.52 10.78 18.16
CA LYS A 276 23.28 9.71 17.17
C LYS A 276 22.80 10.25 15.82
N LYS A 277 22.06 11.37 15.82
CA LYS A 277 21.61 12.04 14.60
C LYS A 277 22.78 12.65 13.82
N ALA A 278 23.72 13.33 14.48
CA ALA A 278 24.85 13.99 13.81
C ALA A 278 25.71 13.00 13.00
N TRP A 279 26.06 11.85 13.56
CA TRP A 279 26.81 10.80 12.85
C TRP A 279 26.03 10.19 11.69
N ALA A 280 24.73 9.99 11.85
CA ALA A 280 23.90 9.43 10.79
C ALA A 280 23.72 10.40 9.60
N TRP A 281 23.75 11.71 9.85
CA TRP A 281 23.77 12.74 8.82
C TRP A 281 25.06 12.73 7.99
N ALA A 282 26.22 12.46 8.61
CA ALA A 282 27.49 12.34 7.88
C ALA A 282 27.43 11.25 6.81
N TRP A 283 26.78 10.11 7.10
CA TRP A 283 26.57 9.03 6.14
C TRP A 283 25.55 9.37 5.04
N GLN A 284 24.73 10.41 5.19
CA GLN A 284 23.79 10.81 4.14
C GLN A 284 24.48 11.49 2.96
N LEU A 285 25.64 12.11 3.15
CA LEU A 285 26.34 12.82 2.08
C LEU A 285 26.78 11.87 0.94
N PRO A 286 27.44 10.72 1.22
CA PRO A 286 27.71 9.72 0.19
C PRO A 286 26.45 9.20 -0.51
N PHE A 287 25.36 8.99 0.24
CA PHE A 287 24.08 8.54 -0.33
C PHE A 287 23.48 9.56 -1.30
N VAL A 288 23.35 10.81 -0.84
CA VAL A 288 22.75 11.89 -1.63
C VAL A 288 23.61 12.21 -2.84
N SER A 289 24.93 12.29 -2.71
CA SER A 289 25.83 12.56 -3.83
C SER A 289 25.80 11.46 -4.89
N THR A 290 25.86 10.18 -4.47
CA THR A 290 25.86 9.04 -5.41
C THR A 290 24.55 8.95 -6.19
N LEU A 291 23.41 9.22 -5.55
CA LEU A 291 22.09 9.14 -6.17
C LEU A 291 21.49 10.50 -6.52
N PHE A 292 22.29 11.56 -6.59
CA PHE A 292 21.79 12.93 -6.75
C PHE A 292 20.82 13.09 -7.93
N PRO A 293 21.13 12.61 -9.16
CA PRO A 293 20.20 12.73 -10.28
C PRO A 293 18.88 12.00 -10.04
N VAL A 294 18.94 10.82 -9.41
CA VAL A 294 17.76 10.01 -9.08
C VAL A 294 16.88 10.73 -8.04
N LEU A 295 17.49 11.24 -6.97
CA LEU A 295 16.80 11.96 -5.90
C LEU A 295 16.22 13.29 -6.40
N LEU A 296 16.93 14.00 -7.27
CA LEU A 296 16.46 15.24 -7.89
C LEU A 296 15.24 14.98 -8.77
N CYS A 297 15.29 13.99 -9.65
CA CYS A 297 14.15 13.59 -10.49
C CYS A 297 12.96 13.13 -9.65
N ALA A 298 13.21 12.35 -8.57
CA ALA A 298 12.17 11.95 -7.63
C ALA A 298 11.51 13.18 -6.97
N TRP A 299 12.31 14.13 -6.47
CA TRP A 299 11.82 15.36 -5.85
C TRP A 299 10.99 16.20 -6.82
N LEU A 300 11.49 16.45 -8.03
CA LEU A 300 10.79 17.18 -9.09
C LEU A 300 9.47 16.51 -9.50
N ALA A 301 9.46 15.18 -9.62
CA ALA A 301 8.25 14.43 -9.90
C ALA A 301 7.23 14.56 -8.75
N GLY A 302 7.69 14.44 -7.51
CA GLY A 302 6.85 14.59 -6.31
C GLY A 302 6.13 15.94 -6.21
N ARG A 303 6.70 17.02 -6.76
CA ARG A 303 6.05 18.34 -6.82
C ARG A 303 4.82 18.39 -7.74
N ARG A 304 4.61 17.38 -8.59
CA ARG A 304 3.44 17.24 -9.46
C ARG A 304 2.31 16.41 -8.85
N ALA A 305 2.44 16.02 -7.58
CA ALA A 305 1.40 15.29 -6.88
C ALA A 305 0.25 16.22 -6.48
N ASP A 306 -0.98 15.77 -6.72
CA ASP A 306 -2.20 16.54 -6.43
C ASP A 306 -2.60 16.47 -4.94
N GLY A 307 -2.00 15.54 -4.19
CA GLY A 307 -2.33 15.32 -2.78
C GLY A 307 -1.29 14.47 -2.07
N ARG A 308 -1.30 14.52 -0.74
CA ARG A 308 -0.34 13.83 0.14
C ARG A 308 -0.20 12.33 -0.16
N ASN A 309 -1.33 11.68 -0.44
CA ASN A 309 -1.48 10.28 -0.81
C ASN A 309 -0.84 9.89 -2.17
N THR A 310 -0.43 10.85 -3.00
CA THR A 310 0.16 10.58 -4.32
C THR A 310 1.63 11.00 -4.43
N VAL A 311 2.15 11.81 -3.49
CA VAL A 311 3.54 12.28 -3.46
C VAL A 311 4.53 11.12 -3.61
N THR A 312 4.34 10.07 -2.82
CA THR A 312 5.24 8.90 -2.81
C THR A 312 5.24 8.16 -4.13
N PHE A 313 4.07 8.02 -4.76
CA PHE A 313 3.96 7.40 -6.08
C PHE A 313 4.78 8.18 -7.12
N PHE A 314 4.61 9.50 -7.19
CA PHE A 314 5.34 10.33 -8.14
C PHE A 314 6.85 10.33 -7.89
N ARG A 315 7.28 10.42 -6.62
CA ARG A 315 8.70 10.32 -6.25
C ARG A 315 9.30 8.99 -6.68
N LEU A 316 8.62 7.88 -6.42
CA LEU A 316 9.08 6.55 -6.80
C LEU A 316 9.08 6.34 -8.31
N ALA A 317 8.06 6.81 -9.02
CA ALA A 317 8.00 6.68 -10.48
C ALA A 317 9.09 7.51 -11.17
N GLY A 318 9.26 8.79 -10.79
CA GLY A 318 10.29 9.67 -11.34
C GLY A 318 11.70 9.21 -10.98
N GLY A 319 11.91 8.82 -9.72
CA GLY A 319 13.18 8.24 -9.27
C GLY A 319 13.51 6.92 -9.97
N PHE A 320 12.53 6.04 -10.17
CA PHE A 320 12.72 4.78 -10.90
C PHE A 320 13.15 5.02 -12.35
N ALA A 321 12.49 5.95 -13.05
CA ALA A 321 12.87 6.30 -14.42
C ALA A 321 14.32 6.82 -14.51
N ALA A 322 14.70 7.71 -13.58
CA ALA A 322 16.08 8.22 -13.52
C ALA A 322 17.08 7.12 -13.13
N ALA A 323 16.72 6.22 -12.22
CA ALA A 323 17.58 5.12 -11.78
C ALA A 323 17.89 4.14 -12.90
N MET A 324 16.94 3.86 -13.80
CA MET A 324 17.17 3.01 -14.97
C MET A 324 18.27 3.54 -15.89
N LEU A 325 18.49 4.86 -15.92
CA LEU A 325 19.54 5.50 -16.70
C LEU A 325 20.83 5.70 -15.89
N TRP A 326 20.68 6.06 -14.61
CA TRP A 326 21.82 6.43 -13.75
C TRP A 326 22.60 5.24 -13.22
N GLN A 327 21.94 4.11 -12.91
CA GLN A 327 22.62 2.93 -12.38
C GLN A 327 23.67 2.34 -13.34
N PRO A 328 23.41 2.22 -14.66
CA PRO A 328 24.44 1.84 -15.63
C PRO A 328 25.64 2.81 -15.63
N CYS A 329 25.40 4.12 -15.51
CA CYS A 329 26.48 5.11 -15.44
C CYS A 329 27.34 4.92 -14.18
N LEU A 330 26.74 4.65 -13.03
CA LEU A 330 27.47 4.33 -11.79
C LEU A 330 28.29 3.04 -11.94
N ALA A 331 27.73 2.02 -12.60
CA ALA A 331 28.46 0.76 -12.84
C ALA A 331 29.70 0.99 -13.73
N VAL A 332 29.56 1.72 -14.83
CA VAL A 332 30.68 2.09 -15.71
C VAL A 332 31.71 2.93 -14.98
N ALA A 333 31.27 3.93 -14.20
CA ALA A 333 32.16 4.75 -13.39
C ALA A 333 32.95 3.91 -12.36
N GLY A 334 32.31 2.95 -11.70
CA GLY A 334 32.98 2.03 -10.77
C GLY A 334 33.97 1.08 -11.43
N VAL A 335 33.81 0.76 -12.71
CA VAL A 335 34.81 -0.01 -13.49
C VAL A 335 36.02 0.85 -13.84
N ILE A 336 35.79 2.10 -14.28
CA ILE A 336 36.87 3.03 -14.65
C ILE A 336 37.63 3.50 -13.41
N TYR A 337 36.93 3.72 -12.30
CA TYR A 337 37.47 4.24 -11.04
C TYR A 337 37.10 3.31 -9.87
N PRO A 338 37.86 2.22 -9.65
CA PRO A 338 37.51 1.21 -8.65
C PRO A 338 37.37 1.72 -7.21
N TRP A 339 38.03 2.83 -6.86
CA TRP A 339 37.87 3.46 -5.54
C TRP A 339 36.43 3.93 -5.26
N LEU A 340 35.62 4.18 -6.31
CA LEU A 340 34.20 4.55 -6.17
C LEU A 340 33.38 3.44 -5.50
N TRP A 341 33.81 2.18 -5.54
CA TRP A 341 33.11 1.11 -4.82
C TRP A 341 33.08 1.34 -3.30
N LEU A 342 34.14 1.91 -2.72
CA LEU A 342 34.15 2.31 -1.31
C LEU A 342 33.14 3.43 -1.05
N TRP A 343 33.03 4.39 -1.97
CA TRP A 343 32.02 5.45 -1.90
C TRP A 343 30.60 4.91 -2.02
N TYR A 344 30.37 3.94 -2.92
CA TYR A 344 29.07 3.28 -3.07
C TYR A 344 28.71 2.44 -1.84
N CYS A 345 29.70 1.80 -1.19
CA CYS A 345 29.49 1.15 0.09
C CYS A 345 29.08 2.17 1.18
N ALA A 346 29.75 3.32 1.25
CA ALA A 346 29.36 4.40 2.16
C ALA A 346 27.95 4.93 1.86
N ALA A 347 27.60 5.09 0.58
CA ALA A 347 26.27 5.48 0.14
C ALA A 347 25.19 4.47 0.55
N TYR A 348 25.49 3.17 0.45
CA TYR A 348 24.61 2.10 0.92
C TYR A 348 24.41 2.16 2.44
N LEU A 349 25.48 2.39 3.22
CA LEU A 349 25.38 2.58 4.67
C LEU A 349 24.55 3.82 5.04
N GLY A 350 24.69 4.91 4.27
CA GLY A 350 23.84 6.09 4.36
C GLY A 350 22.36 5.78 4.11
N TRP A 351 22.06 5.10 3.02
CA TRP A 351 20.70 4.64 2.69
C TRP A 351 20.10 3.73 3.77
N ARG A 352 20.90 2.85 4.38
CA ARG A 352 20.44 2.00 5.49
C ARG A 352 20.05 2.81 6.72
N GLN A 353 20.59 4.01 6.89
CA GLN A 353 20.27 4.95 7.97
C GLN A 353 19.17 5.94 7.60
N ARG A 354 18.44 5.73 6.48
CA ARG A 354 17.38 6.64 6.01
C ARG A 354 16.27 6.94 7.02
N ALA A 355 16.11 6.13 8.07
CA ALA A 355 15.16 6.39 9.16
C ALA A 355 15.34 7.79 9.79
N VAL A 356 16.54 8.38 9.73
CA VAL A 356 16.82 9.73 10.24
C VAL A 356 15.98 10.80 9.55
N TRP A 357 15.70 10.64 8.24
CA TRP A 357 14.80 11.54 7.50
C TRP A 357 13.35 11.38 7.97
N GLY A 358 12.92 10.16 8.26
CA GLY A 358 11.57 9.85 8.72
C GLY A 358 11.28 10.26 10.17
N GLU A 359 12.31 10.35 11.01
CA GLU A 359 12.21 10.74 12.43
C GLU A 359 12.42 12.25 12.65
N GLY A 360 12.96 12.97 11.66
CA GLY A 360 13.23 14.41 11.70
C GLY A 360 12.16 15.31 11.07
N GLY A 361 11.17 14.74 10.38
CA GLY A 361 10.03 15.49 9.87
C GLY A 361 9.06 15.85 11.00
N VAL A 362 9.21 17.05 11.55
CA VAL A 362 8.17 17.75 12.32
C VAL A 362 7.21 18.38 11.33
#